data_AF-A0AAX6RNP8-F1
#
_entry.id   AF-A0AAX6RNP8-F1
#
_cell.length_a   1.000
_cell.length_b   1.000
_cell.length_c   1.000
_cell.angle_alpha   90.00
_cell.angle_beta   90.00
_cell.angle_gamma   90.00
#
_symmetry.space_group_name_H-M   'P 1'
#
loop_
_entity.id
_entity.type
_entity.pdbx_description
1 polymer ?
#
loop_
_entity_poly.entity_id
_entity_poly.type
_entity_poly.pdbx_seq_one_letter_code
_entity_poly.pdbx_strand_id
1 'polypeptide(L)'
;MPVTKNAEGPQEAATLKLDLMPSPKSTKKLQNKDSGFLDGSSSESSGLEKTKGITHIVSVFLVVTQLGFCCVYIVFLADNLKQVIEAVNGTTHNCHNNKTMTLTPTMDSRLYMLAFLPFLSLLVLIRNLRVLTIFSLLANVSMLVSLVIIAQHITQGIPDPSRLPLATSWKTYPLFFGTAIFSFESIGVVLPLENKMKDARHFPAILSLGMSIITALYIAIGALGYLRFGDNIRASITLNLPNCWLYQSVKLLYIVGILCTYALQFYVPAEIIVPFTVSRVSERWALPVDLSVRLAMVCLTCMLAILIPRLDLVLSLVGSVSSSALALIIPPLLEIATYSSEGLCPLTIAKDALISILGFVGFVTGTYQALDELIESEESLPSSNSTIFNQ
;
A
#
# COMPACT_ATOMS: atom_id res chain seq x y z
N MET A 1 -34.65 -44.98 49.97
CA MET A 1 -34.95 -43.98 48.92
C MET A 1 -35.98 -43.02 49.48
N PRO A 2 -35.55 -41.78 49.76
CA PRO A 2 -36.13 -40.66 49.03
C PRO A 2 -35.01 -39.84 48.39
N VAL A 3 -35.23 -39.38 47.16
CA VAL A 3 -34.38 -38.40 46.49
C VAL A 3 -35.03 -37.04 46.69
N THR A 4 -34.37 -36.19 47.45
CA THR A 4 -34.59 -34.74 47.47
C THR A 4 -33.38 -34.08 46.83
N LYS A 5 -33.59 -33.09 45.95
CA LYS A 5 -33.05 -31.74 46.12
C LYS A 5 -33.60 -30.75 45.09
N ASN A 6 -33.94 -29.59 45.63
CA ASN A 6 -34.50 -28.39 45.02
C ASN A 6 -33.42 -27.49 44.39
N ALA A 7 -33.87 -26.76 43.35
CA ALA A 7 -33.76 -25.31 43.10
C ALA A 7 -32.42 -24.57 42.82
N GLU A 8 -32.59 -23.57 41.92
CA GLU A 8 -31.86 -22.29 41.70
C GLU A 8 -30.54 -22.28 40.87
N GLY A 9 -30.51 -21.40 39.84
CA GLY A 9 -29.32 -21.03 39.03
C GLY A 9 -28.41 -20.01 39.75
N PRO A 10 -27.60 -19.15 39.08
CA PRO A 10 -27.25 -18.96 37.66
C PRO A 10 -25.71 -18.85 37.36
N GLN A 11 -25.34 -18.57 36.10
CA GLN A 11 -24.11 -17.88 35.60
C GLN A 11 -22.72 -18.21 36.21
N GLU A 12 -21.85 -18.81 35.39
CA GLU A 12 -20.39 -18.91 35.58
C GLU A 12 -19.72 -18.63 34.21
N ALA A 13 -19.10 -17.47 33.97
CA ALA A 13 -17.76 -17.02 34.33
C ALA A 13 -16.62 -17.64 33.48
N ALA A 14 -16.01 -16.82 32.62
CA ALA A 14 -14.65 -17.03 32.11
C ALA A 14 -14.01 -15.66 31.82
N THR A 15 -13.61 -14.97 32.89
CA THR A 15 -12.75 -13.78 32.85
C THR A 15 -11.31 -14.24 33.04
N LEU A 16 -10.53 -14.28 31.95
CA LEU A 16 -9.08 -14.53 31.99
C LEU A 16 -8.37 -13.17 32.11
N LYS A 17 -8.08 -12.78 33.36
CA LYS A 17 -7.17 -11.66 33.68
C LYS A 17 -5.72 -12.16 33.58
N LEU A 18 -4.92 -11.39 32.86
CA LEU A 18 -3.48 -11.54 32.67
C LEU A 18 -2.77 -10.91 33.88
N ASP A 19 -2.28 -11.73 34.80
CA ASP A 19 -1.35 -11.32 35.85
C ASP A 19 0.09 -11.37 35.33
N LEU A 20 0.71 -10.22 35.12
CA LEU A 20 2.17 -10.09 34.99
C LEU A 20 2.63 -8.71 35.50
N MET A 21 2.71 -8.58 36.82
CA MET A 21 3.61 -7.64 37.51
C MET A 21 3.97 -8.23 38.89
N PRO A 22 5.26 -8.35 39.27
CA PRO A 22 5.62 -8.79 40.61
C PRO A 22 5.64 -7.62 41.61
N SER A 23 5.17 -7.90 42.82
CA SER A 23 5.07 -7.02 43.99
C SER A 23 6.39 -6.95 44.79
N PRO A 24 6.67 -5.85 45.54
CA PRO A 24 8.02 -5.50 45.98
C PRO A 24 8.35 -6.03 47.38
N LYS A 25 8.86 -7.27 47.51
CA LYS A 25 9.40 -7.78 48.79
C LYS A 25 10.64 -8.69 48.71
N SER A 26 11.41 -8.67 47.62
CA SER A 26 12.69 -9.41 47.52
C SER A 26 13.95 -8.52 47.50
N THR A 27 13.86 -7.31 48.05
CA THR A 27 14.88 -6.25 47.94
C THR A 27 16.02 -6.31 48.96
N LYS A 28 16.34 -7.47 49.58
CA LYS A 28 17.36 -7.52 50.66
C LYS A 28 18.38 -8.65 50.64
N LYS A 29 18.49 -9.46 49.58
CA LYS A 29 19.54 -10.50 49.48
C LYS A 29 20.43 -10.46 48.23
N LEU A 30 20.35 -9.39 47.45
CA LEU A 30 21.15 -9.23 46.23
C LEU A 30 21.87 -7.87 46.26
N GLN A 31 22.66 -7.60 47.30
CA GLN A 31 23.41 -6.34 47.43
C GLN A 31 24.89 -6.59 47.77
N ASN A 32 25.40 -7.80 47.56
CA ASN A 32 26.79 -8.13 47.89
C ASN A 32 27.55 -8.85 46.75
N LYS A 33 27.10 -8.66 45.50
CA LYS A 33 27.77 -9.23 44.31
C LYS A 33 27.92 -8.21 43.16
N ASP A 34 27.95 -6.92 43.49
CA ASP A 34 28.07 -5.82 42.52
C ASP A 34 29.46 -5.18 42.59
N SER A 35 30.49 -5.91 42.14
CA SER A 35 31.82 -5.32 41.92
C SER A 35 32.43 -5.67 40.57
N GLY A 36 31.64 -6.30 39.67
CA GLY A 36 32.07 -6.66 38.31
C GLY A 36 30.98 -6.54 37.24
N PHE A 37 29.86 -5.87 37.52
CA PHE A 37 28.70 -5.80 36.63
C PHE A 37 28.48 -4.41 35.98
N LEU A 38 29.39 -3.45 36.20
CA LEU A 38 29.20 -2.07 35.75
C LEU A 38 29.57 -1.79 34.27
N ASP A 39 30.13 -2.76 33.54
CA ASP A 39 30.43 -2.61 32.11
C ASP A 39 29.36 -3.24 31.17
N GLY A 40 28.36 -3.95 31.71
CA GLY A 40 27.29 -4.59 30.92
C GLY A 40 26.04 -3.73 30.71
N SER A 41 25.71 -2.85 31.66
CA SER A 41 24.42 -2.13 31.69
C SER A 41 24.34 -0.95 30.70
N SER A 42 25.48 -0.34 30.35
CA SER A 42 25.56 0.74 29.36
C SER A 42 25.38 0.22 27.92
N SER A 43 25.92 -0.96 27.61
CA SER A 43 25.73 -1.64 26.32
C SER A 43 24.28 -2.13 26.15
N GLU A 44 23.67 -2.75 27.16
CA GLU A 44 22.27 -3.21 27.09
C GLU A 44 21.26 -2.06 26.99
N SER A 45 21.47 -0.96 27.73
CA SER A 45 20.60 0.23 27.63
C SER A 45 20.72 0.90 26.25
N SER A 46 21.94 1.02 25.71
CA SER A 46 22.15 1.60 24.37
C SER A 46 21.59 0.71 23.25
N GLY A 47 21.67 -0.63 23.40
CA GLY A 47 21.10 -1.59 22.45
C GLY A 47 19.58 -1.57 22.44
N LEU A 48 18.96 -1.40 23.61
CA LEU A 48 17.50 -1.27 23.74
C LEU A 48 16.97 0.05 23.16
N GLU A 49 17.69 1.17 23.35
CA GLU A 49 17.32 2.46 22.74
C GLU A 49 17.50 2.47 21.22
N LYS A 50 18.58 1.88 20.70
CA LYS A 50 18.78 1.70 19.25
C LYS A 50 17.68 0.86 18.62
N THR A 51 17.31 -0.26 19.26
CA THR A 51 16.24 -1.15 18.80
C THR A 51 14.87 -0.45 18.79
N LYS A 52 14.59 0.38 19.82
CA LYS A 52 13.37 1.21 19.85
C LYS A 52 13.36 2.23 18.71
N GLY A 53 14.48 2.92 18.46
CA GLY A 53 14.60 3.89 17.37
C GLY A 53 14.30 3.29 15.99
N ILE A 54 14.89 2.12 15.69
CA ILE A 54 14.68 1.45 14.40
C ILE A 54 13.23 0.98 14.25
N THR A 55 12.64 0.42 15.31
CA THR A 55 11.23 -0.01 15.30
C THR A 55 10.29 1.17 15.02
N HIS A 56 10.56 2.36 15.58
CA HIS A 56 9.80 3.57 15.27
C HIS A 56 9.96 4.02 13.82
N ILE A 57 11.19 4.00 13.28
CA ILE A 57 11.46 4.35 11.88
C ILE A 57 10.69 3.42 10.93
N VAL A 58 10.78 2.10 11.14
CA VAL A 58 10.03 1.10 10.36
C VAL A 58 8.54 1.37 10.43
N SER A 59 8.01 1.61 11.63
CA SER A 59 6.58 1.87 11.82
C SER A 59 6.11 3.12 11.07
N VAL A 60 6.91 4.19 11.07
CA VAL A 60 6.62 5.42 10.32
C VAL A 60 6.62 5.18 8.82
N PHE A 61 7.67 4.55 8.28
CA PHE A 61 7.72 4.24 6.85
C PHE A 61 6.60 3.28 6.42
N LEU A 62 6.25 2.31 7.27
CA LEU A 62 5.12 1.41 7.04
C LEU A 62 3.83 2.21 6.94
N VAL A 63 3.53 3.08 7.92
CA VAL A 63 2.35 3.96 7.87
C VAL A 63 2.33 4.83 6.61
N VAL A 64 3.45 5.48 6.28
CA VAL A 64 3.57 6.33 5.08
C VAL A 64 3.29 5.53 3.81
N THR A 65 3.84 4.32 3.71
CA THR A 65 3.62 3.43 2.57
C THR A 65 2.13 3.06 2.43
N GLN A 66 1.49 2.68 3.53
CA GLN A 66 0.08 2.26 3.48
C GLN A 66 -0.88 3.40 3.17
N LEU A 67 -0.64 4.59 3.74
CA LEU A 67 -1.40 5.78 3.38
C LEU A 67 -1.13 6.18 1.92
N GLY A 68 0.10 5.99 1.43
CA GLY A 68 0.44 6.14 0.01
C GLY A 68 -0.38 5.23 -0.90
N PHE A 69 -0.56 3.96 -0.52
CA PHE A 69 -1.39 3.02 -1.28
C PHE A 69 -2.85 3.43 -1.31
N CYS A 70 -3.37 3.93 -0.17
CA CYS A 70 -4.70 4.51 -0.12
C CYS A 70 -4.84 5.72 -1.07
N CYS A 71 -3.81 6.57 -1.21
CA CYS A 71 -3.81 7.67 -2.18
C CYS A 71 -3.88 7.14 -3.63
N VAL A 72 -3.02 6.18 -3.98
CA VAL A 72 -3.01 5.53 -5.31
C VAL A 72 -4.39 4.97 -5.65
N TYR A 73 -5.04 4.30 -4.69
CA TYR A 73 -6.37 3.74 -4.87
C TYR A 73 -7.41 4.83 -5.16
N ILE A 74 -7.37 5.95 -4.44
CA ILE A 74 -8.28 7.09 -4.68
C ILE A 74 -8.12 7.64 -6.10
N VAL A 75 -6.89 7.86 -6.55
CA VAL A 75 -6.60 8.36 -7.91
C VAL A 75 -7.11 7.35 -8.96
N PHE A 76 -6.78 6.07 -8.80
CA PHE A 76 -7.23 5.02 -9.72
C PHE A 76 -8.76 4.94 -9.81
N LEU A 77 -9.45 4.97 -8.66
CA LEU A 77 -10.90 4.91 -8.59
C LEU A 77 -11.54 6.09 -9.31
N ALA A 78 -11.03 7.30 -9.08
CA ALA A 78 -11.52 8.51 -9.71
C ALA A 78 -11.35 8.50 -11.23
N ASP A 79 -10.17 8.14 -11.74
CA ASP A 79 -9.89 8.11 -13.18
C ASP A 79 -10.74 7.06 -13.91
N ASN A 80 -10.89 5.88 -13.32
CA ASN A 80 -11.71 4.82 -13.91
C ASN A 80 -13.19 5.16 -13.86
N LEU A 81 -13.68 5.72 -12.75
CA LEU A 81 -15.09 6.13 -12.63
C LEU A 81 -15.41 7.28 -13.60
N LYS A 82 -14.52 8.27 -13.71
CA LYS A 82 -14.64 9.37 -14.67
C LYS A 82 -14.80 8.82 -16.09
N GLN A 83 -13.92 7.91 -16.52
CA GLN A 83 -14.04 7.30 -17.84
C GLN A 83 -15.32 6.50 -18.03
N VAL A 84 -15.79 5.79 -17.01
CA VAL A 84 -17.05 5.05 -17.09
C VAL A 84 -18.20 6.03 -17.33
N ILE A 85 -18.30 7.08 -16.52
CA ILE A 85 -19.39 8.08 -16.58
C ILE A 85 -19.38 8.86 -17.89
N GLU A 86 -18.21 9.36 -18.31
CA GLU A 86 -18.08 10.12 -19.56
C GLU A 86 -18.32 9.27 -20.81
N ALA A 87 -18.11 7.95 -20.72
CA ALA A 87 -18.34 7.04 -21.83
C ALA A 87 -19.78 6.51 -21.89
N VAL A 88 -20.61 6.62 -20.83
CA VAL A 88 -21.96 6.00 -20.76
C VAL A 88 -22.79 6.31 -22.00
N ASN A 89 -22.87 7.59 -22.39
CA ASN A 89 -23.70 8.05 -23.51
C ASN A 89 -23.16 7.63 -24.89
N GLY A 90 -21.87 7.25 -24.98
CA GLY A 90 -21.22 6.78 -26.21
C GLY A 90 -20.97 5.27 -26.24
N THR A 91 -21.41 4.52 -25.21
CA THR A 91 -21.10 3.09 -25.07
C THR A 91 -21.82 2.30 -26.15
N THR A 92 -21.08 1.52 -26.93
CA THR A 92 -21.65 0.67 -27.98
C THR A 92 -21.54 -0.80 -27.58
N HIS A 93 -22.38 -1.67 -28.13
CA HIS A 93 -22.24 -3.14 -28.00
C HIS A 93 -21.11 -3.71 -28.89
N ASN A 94 -20.66 -2.95 -29.90
CA ASN A 94 -19.60 -3.35 -30.83
C ASN A 94 -18.22 -3.07 -30.24
N CYS A 95 -17.63 -4.08 -29.61
CA CYS A 95 -16.29 -3.99 -29.00
C CYS A 95 -15.11 -4.01 -30.00
N HIS A 96 -15.39 -4.03 -31.31
CA HIS A 96 -14.36 -4.11 -32.37
C HIS A 96 -13.79 -2.74 -32.78
N ASN A 97 -14.47 -1.65 -32.41
CA ASN A 97 -14.03 -0.31 -32.76
C ASN A 97 -13.01 0.19 -31.71
N ASN A 98 -11.77 0.47 -32.16
CA ASN A 98 -10.67 0.97 -31.32
C ASN A 98 -10.85 2.45 -30.85
N LYS A 99 -12.06 3.02 -30.91
CA LYS A 99 -12.29 4.41 -30.52
C LYS A 99 -12.55 4.51 -29.02
N THR A 100 -11.55 4.94 -28.27
CA THR A 100 -11.71 5.49 -26.91
C THR A 100 -12.22 6.93 -27.03
N MET A 101 -13.53 7.10 -27.21
CA MET A 101 -14.14 8.41 -27.40
C MET A 101 -14.59 8.99 -26.05
N THR A 102 -13.82 9.93 -25.48
CA THR A 102 -14.26 10.78 -24.37
C THR A 102 -15.16 11.88 -24.93
N LEU A 103 -16.48 11.68 -24.89
CA LEU A 103 -17.42 12.50 -25.67
C LEU A 103 -17.70 13.88 -25.05
N THR A 104 -17.49 14.07 -23.74
CA THR A 104 -17.71 15.36 -23.07
C THR A 104 -16.84 15.47 -21.81
N PRO A 105 -15.86 16.39 -21.73
CA PRO A 105 -15.14 16.66 -20.49
C PRO A 105 -16.05 17.53 -19.62
N THR A 106 -16.70 16.96 -18.61
CA THR A 106 -17.63 17.75 -17.78
C THR A 106 -17.03 18.11 -16.43
N MET A 107 -16.13 17.30 -15.85
CA MET A 107 -15.62 17.52 -14.49
C MET A 107 -14.13 17.18 -14.34
N ASP A 108 -13.43 17.98 -13.53
CA ASP A 108 -12.06 17.73 -13.09
C ASP A 108 -11.99 16.40 -12.30
N SER A 109 -10.93 15.61 -12.48
CA SER A 109 -10.76 14.31 -11.79
C SER A 109 -10.81 14.46 -10.26
N ARG A 110 -10.45 15.66 -9.78
CA ARG A 110 -10.53 16.07 -8.37
C ARG A 110 -11.92 15.97 -7.77
N LEU A 111 -12.98 16.24 -8.54
CA LEU A 111 -14.35 16.12 -8.03
C LEU A 111 -14.75 14.66 -7.82
N TYR A 112 -14.32 13.76 -8.70
CA TYR A 112 -14.56 12.32 -8.53
C TYR A 112 -13.83 11.77 -7.30
N MET A 113 -12.61 12.25 -7.02
CA MET A 113 -11.90 11.90 -5.78
C MET A 113 -12.68 12.34 -4.54
N LEU A 114 -13.23 13.56 -4.54
CA LEU A 114 -14.06 14.05 -3.44
C LEU A 114 -15.38 13.26 -3.32
N ALA A 115 -15.97 12.83 -4.43
CA ALA A 115 -17.19 12.02 -4.44
C ALA A 115 -16.99 10.63 -3.80
N PHE A 116 -15.79 10.05 -3.90
CA PHE A 116 -15.45 8.79 -3.24
C PHE A 116 -15.19 8.94 -1.73
N LEU A 117 -14.83 10.14 -1.25
CA LEU A 117 -14.53 10.41 0.17
C LEU A 117 -15.60 9.89 1.15
N PRO A 118 -16.92 10.20 1.00
CA PRO A 118 -17.93 9.71 1.93
C PRO A 118 -18.06 8.18 1.90
N PHE A 119 -17.90 7.56 0.73
CA PHE A 119 -17.97 6.10 0.58
C PHE A 119 -16.78 5.42 1.26
N LEU A 120 -15.55 5.93 1.04
CA LEU A 120 -14.34 5.42 1.68
C LEU A 120 -14.36 5.62 3.18
N SER A 121 -14.89 6.77 3.65
CA SER A 121 -15.07 7.04 5.07
C SER A 121 -16.00 6.00 5.70
N LEU A 122 -17.15 5.72 5.09
CA LEU A 122 -18.07 4.68 5.57
C LEU A 122 -17.40 3.31 5.61
N LEU A 123 -16.63 2.96 4.57
CA LEU A 123 -15.98 1.67 4.46
C LEU A 123 -14.94 1.43 5.56
N VAL A 124 -14.17 2.47 5.90
CA VAL A 124 -13.14 2.43 6.95
C VAL A 124 -13.74 2.30 8.36
N LEU A 125 -15.00 2.70 8.54
CA LEU A 125 -15.71 2.52 9.80
C LEU A 125 -16.16 1.07 10.05
N ILE A 126 -16.12 0.22 9.02
CA ILE A 126 -16.47 -1.19 9.14
C ILE A 126 -15.38 -1.93 9.93
N ARG A 127 -15.73 -2.37 11.15
CA ARG A 127 -14.81 -3.09 12.05
C ARG A 127 -14.75 -4.60 11.80
N ASN A 128 -15.70 -5.16 11.05
CA ASN A 128 -15.77 -6.60 10.83
C ASN A 128 -14.94 -7.04 9.61
N LEU A 129 -13.63 -7.18 9.83
CA LEU A 129 -12.68 -7.59 8.78
C LEU A 129 -12.99 -8.97 8.19
N ARG A 130 -13.60 -9.88 8.96
CA ARG A 130 -13.88 -11.25 8.49
C ARG A 130 -14.81 -11.23 7.28
N VAL A 131 -15.85 -10.39 7.32
CA VAL A 131 -16.78 -10.21 6.21
C VAL A 131 -16.06 -9.55 5.02
N LEU A 132 -15.27 -8.51 5.30
CA LEU A 132 -14.52 -7.78 4.28
C LEU A 132 -13.51 -8.67 3.54
N THR A 133 -12.85 -9.61 4.23
CA THR A 133 -11.93 -10.58 3.62
C THR A 133 -12.63 -11.49 2.61
N ILE A 134 -13.86 -11.94 2.88
CA ILE A 134 -14.62 -12.77 1.93
C ILE A 134 -14.96 -11.96 0.68
N PHE A 135 -15.44 -10.73 0.86
CA PHE A 135 -15.71 -9.82 -0.27
C PHE A 135 -14.45 -9.49 -1.06
N SER A 136 -13.33 -9.25 -0.37
CA SER A 136 -12.03 -9.00 -1.02
C SER A 136 -11.54 -10.21 -1.81
N LEU A 137 -11.77 -11.43 -1.33
CA LEU A 137 -11.43 -12.64 -2.09
C LEU A 137 -12.24 -12.72 -3.39
N LEU A 138 -13.56 -12.51 -3.30
CA LEU A 138 -14.43 -12.50 -4.48
C LEU A 138 -14.05 -11.39 -5.46
N ALA A 139 -13.73 -10.20 -4.95
CA ALA A 139 -13.20 -9.08 -5.72
C ALA A 139 -11.87 -9.42 -6.42
N ASN A 140 -10.93 -10.07 -5.73
CA ASN A 140 -9.66 -10.46 -6.33
C ASN A 140 -9.85 -11.49 -7.46
N VAL A 141 -10.77 -12.46 -7.28
CA VAL A 141 -11.13 -13.41 -8.33
C VAL A 141 -11.76 -12.69 -9.53
N SER A 142 -12.66 -11.74 -9.31
CA SER A 142 -13.30 -10.99 -10.39
C SER A 142 -12.32 -10.06 -11.12
N MET A 143 -11.36 -9.47 -10.43
CA MET A 143 -10.26 -8.71 -11.02
C MET A 143 -9.32 -9.62 -11.84
N LEU A 144 -9.06 -10.84 -11.39
CA LEU A 144 -8.27 -11.81 -12.17
C LEU A 144 -9.00 -12.20 -13.48
N VAL A 145 -10.31 -12.44 -13.43
CA VAL A 145 -11.12 -12.66 -14.64
C VAL A 145 -11.07 -11.44 -15.56
N SER A 146 -11.18 -10.24 -15.00
CA SER A 146 -11.07 -8.99 -15.74
C SER A 146 -9.70 -8.83 -16.42
N LEU A 147 -8.62 -9.23 -15.74
CA LEU A 147 -7.27 -9.23 -16.30
C LEU A 147 -7.15 -10.18 -17.50
N VAL A 148 -7.78 -11.37 -17.43
CA VAL A 148 -7.82 -12.31 -18.57
C VAL A 148 -8.54 -11.68 -19.77
N ILE A 149 -9.66 -11.00 -19.56
CA ILE A 149 -10.40 -10.29 -20.61
C ILE A 149 -9.52 -9.20 -21.25
N ILE A 150 -8.79 -8.43 -20.43
CA ILE A 150 -7.85 -7.41 -20.90
C ILE A 150 -6.73 -8.06 -21.73
N ALA A 151 -6.14 -9.15 -21.26
CA ALA A 151 -5.08 -9.87 -21.97
C ALA A 151 -5.56 -10.40 -23.34
N GLN A 152 -6.78 -10.92 -23.42
CA GLN A 152 -7.39 -11.35 -24.68
C GLN A 152 -7.58 -10.18 -25.65
N HIS A 153 -8.01 -9.01 -25.17
CA HIS A 153 -8.15 -7.83 -26.00
C HIS A 153 -6.80 -7.32 -26.55
N ILE A 154 -5.77 -7.36 -25.70
CA ILE A 154 -4.41 -6.90 -26.06
C ILE A 154 -3.81 -7.79 -27.14
N THR A 155 -3.91 -9.11 -26.98
CA THR A 155 -3.31 -10.08 -27.91
C THR A 155 -3.92 -10.06 -29.31
N GLN A 156 -5.19 -9.65 -29.45
CA GLN A 156 -5.89 -9.59 -30.74
C GLN A 156 -5.41 -8.47 -31.68
N GLY A 157 -4.59 -7.52 -31.21
CA GLY A 157 -4.20 -6.38 -32.02
C GLY A 157 -2.75 -5.92 -31.82
N ILE A 158 -1.85 -6.83 -31.49
CA ILE A 158 -0.43 -6.48 -31.35
C ILE A 158 0.10 -5.99 -32.72
N PRO A 159 0.54 -4.72 -32.83
CA PRO A 159 1.19 -4.20 -34.03
C PRO A 159 2.59 -4.82 -34.21
N ASP A 160 3.20 -4.61 -35.38
CA ASP A 160 4.57 -5.08 -35.64
C ASP A 160 5.57 -4.52 -34.60
N PRO A 161 6.18 -5.38 -33.76
CA PRO A 161 7.09 -4.96 -32.69
C PRO A 161 8.34 -4.23 -33.18
N SER A 162 8.70 -4.42 -34.46
CA SER A 162 9.93 -3.85 -35.05
C SER A 162 9.95 -2.32 -35.08
N ARG A 163 8.79 -1.68 -34.85
CA ARG A 163 8.61 -0.23 -34.85
C ARG A 163 8.65 0.41 -33.47
N LEU A 164 8.73 -0.39 -32.40
CA LEU A 164 8.74 0.11 -31.03
C LEU A 164 10.18 0.45 -30.60
N PRO A 165 10.41 1.56 -29.89
CA PRO A 165 11.72 1.88 -29.37
C PRO A 165 12.15 0.83 -28.34
N LEU A 166 13.34 0.27 -28.52
CA LEU A 166 13.90 -0.76 -27.63
C LEU A 166 14.30 -0.21 -26.25
N ALA A 167 14.57 1.10 -26.16
CA ALA A 167 14.93 1.79 -24.94
C ALA A 167 14.28 3.17 -24.89
N THR A 168 13.82 3.55 -23.71
CA THR A 168 13.26 4.87 -23.39
C THR A 168 14.34 5.81 -22.86
N SER A 169 13.99 7.07 -22.61
CA SER A 169 14.85 8.06 -21.99
C SER A 169 15.35 7.59 -20.62
N TRP A 170 16.62 7.92 -20.30
CA TRP A 170 17.21 7.67 -18.98
C TRP A 170 16.39 8.26 -17.83
N LYS A 171 15.66 9.35 -18.08
CA LYS A 171 14.78 10.01 -17.11
C LYS A 171 13.61 9.13 -16.63
N THR A 172 13.14 8.15 -17.41
CA THR A 172 11.99 7.32 -17.00
C THR A 172 12.39 6.10 -16.15
N TYR A 173 13.68 5.75 -16.10
CA TYR A 173 14.15 4.61 -15.30
C TYR A 173 13.92 4.78 -13.79
N PRO A 174 14.17 5.96 -13.18
CA PRO A 174 13.83 6.19 -11.78
C PRO A 174 12.33 6.08 -11.48
N LEU A 175 11.47 6.54 -12.39
CA LEU A 175 10.02 6.42 -12.25
C LEU A 175 9.56 4.95 -12.30
N PHE A 176 10.14 4.20 -13.23
CA PHE A 176 9.94 2.76 -13.32
C PHE A 176 10.44 2.05 -12.06
N PHE A 177 11.63 2.40 -11.54
CA PHE A 177 12.15 1.85 -10.30
C PHE A 177 11.16 2.02 -9.15
N GLY A 178 10.65 3.24 -8.93
CA GLY A 178 9.64 3.50 -7.90
C GLY A 178 8.41 2.63 -8.10
N THR A 179 7.85 2.61 -9.30
CA THR A 179 6.65 1.82 -9.63
C THR A 179 6.88 0.31 -9.45
N ALA A 180 8.06 -0.19 -9.79
CA ALA A 180 8.43 -1.60 -9.66
C ALA A 180 8.55 -2.00 -8.18
N ILE A 181 9.25 -1.20 -7.37
CA ILE A 181 9.36 -1.45 -5.93
C ILE A 181 7.99 -1.38 -5.25
N PHE A 182 7.16 -0.38 -5.60
CA PHE A 182 5.77 -0.30 -5.15
C PHE A 182 5.00 -1.61 -5.44
N SER A 183 5.17 -2.18 -6.62
CA SER A 183 4.42 -3.36 -7.07
C SER A 183 4.78 -4.64 -6.29
N PHE A 184 6.00 -4.72 -5.73
CA PHE A 184 6.46 -5.86 -4.94
C PHE A 184 6.35 -5.66 -3.43
N GLU A 185 5.81 -4.53 -3.00
CA GLU A 185 5.75 -4.18 -1.59
C GLU A 185 4.65 -4.98 -0.86
N SER A 186 5.05 -5.90 0.00
CA SER A 186 4.14 -6.72 0.83
C SER A 186 4.52 -6.78 2.30
N ILE A 187 5.60 -6.09 2.70
CA ILE A 187 6.24 -6.21 4.03
C ILE A 187 5.27 -5.93 5.17
N GLY A 188 4.37 -4.95 5.01
CA GLY A 188 3.40 -4.59 6.04
C GLY A 188 2.38 -5.69 6.39
N VAL A 189 2.22 -6.71 5.55
CA VAL A 189 1.27 -7.83 5.77
C VAL A 189 1.95 -9.20 5.90
N VAL A 190 3.22 -9.31 5.53
CA VAL A 190 4.01 -10.56 5.57
C VAL A 190 4.07 -11.14 6.99
N LEU A 191 4.50 -10.37 7.98
CA LEU A 191 4.64 -10.88 9.36
C LEU A 191 3.29 -11.21 10.03
N PRO A 192 2.25 -10.35 9.94
CA PRO A 192 0.93 -10.71 10.47
C PRO A 192 0.32 -11.94 9.80
N LEU A 193 0.63 -12.17 8.51
CA LEU A 193 0.18 -13.35 7.78
C LEU A 193 0.88 -14.61 8.27
N GLU A 194 2.21 -14.59 8.38
CA GLU A 194 3.01 -15.70 8.91
C GLU A 194 2.54 -16.10 10.32
N ASN A 195 2.33 -15.12 11.20
CA ASN A 195 1.87 -15.34 12.58
C ASN A 195 0.46 -15.96 12.67
N LYS A 196 -0.35 -15.84 11.60
CA LYS A 196 -1.71 -16.40 11.53
C LYS A 196 -1.76 -17.75 10.82
N MET A 197 -0.64 -18.23 10.27
CA MET A 197 -0.61 -19.53 9.59
C MET A 197 -0.59 -20.69 10.58
N LYS A 198 -1.33 -21.75 10.23
CA LYS A 198 -1.35 -23.00 11.02
C LYS A 198 0.05 -23.65 11.10
N ASP A 199 0.85 -23.53 10.03
CA ASP A 199 2.24 -24.00 10.01
C ASP A 199 3.14 -22.98 9.30
N ALA A 200 3.80 -22.12 10.08
CA ALA A 200 4.69 -21.08 9.59
C ALA A 200 5.94 -21.61 8.89
N ARG A 201 6.33 -22.88 9.08
CA ARG A 201 7.52 -23.46 8.44
C ARG A 201 7.44 -23.49 6.91
N HIS A 202 6.21 -23.53 6.37
CA HIS A 202 5.97 -23.50 4.92
C HIS A 202 5.86 -22.07 4.37
N PHE A 203 5.91 -21.04 5.22
CA PHE A 203 5.72 -19.65 4.81
C PHE A 203 6.73 -19.17 3.76
N PRO A 204 8.05 -19.43 3.88
CA PRO A 204 9.01 -18.99 2.87
C PRO A 204 8.73 -19.58 1.47
N ALA A 205 8.30 -20.85 1.42
CA ALA A 205 7.96 -21.51 0.16
C ALA A 205 6.68 -20.93 -0.47
N ILE A 206 5.66 -20.67 0.35
CA ILE A 206 4.40 -20.05 -0.08
C ILE A 206 4.65 -18.62 -0.58
N LEU A 207 5.44 -17.84 0.17
CA LEU A 207 5.82 -16.49 -0.22
C LEU A 207 6.60 -16.49 -1.54
N SER A 208 7.60 -17.36 -1.69
CA SER A 208 8.41 -17.48 -2.91
C SER A 208 7.56 -17.85 -4.13
N LEU A 209 6.63 -18.80 -3.97
CA LEU A 209 5.68 -19.18 -5.02
C LEU A 209 4.76 -18.01 -5.40
N GLY A 210 4.19 -17.31 -4.41
CA GLY A 210 3.35 -16.15 -4.63
C GLY A 210 4.07 -15.03 -5.38
N MET A 211 5.29 -14.69 -4.94
CA MET A 211 6.14 -13.69 -5.59
C MET A 211 6.50 -14.09 -7.03
N SER A 212 6.78 -15.38 -7.27
CA SER A 212 7.09 -15.89 -8.61
C SER A 212 5.89 -15.75 -9.57
N ILE A 213 4.68 -16.10 -9.10
CA ILE A 213 3.45 -15.97 -9.90
C ILE A 213 3.18 -14.50 -10.24
N ILE A 214 3.25 -13.61 -9.25
CA ILE A 214 3.01 -12.18 -9.46
C ILE A 214 4.07 -11.57 -10.38
N THR A 215 5.34 -11.94 -10.23
CA THR A 215 6.43 -11.50 -11.12
C THR A 215 6.16 -11.90 -12.57
N ALA A 216 5.78 -13.15 -12.81
CA ALA A 216 5.46 -13.63 -14.15
C ALA A 216 4.27 -12.87 -14.75
N LEU A 217 3.23 -12.60 -13.95
CA LEU A 217 2.08 -11.81 -14.38
C LEU A 217 2.45 -10.36 -14.72
N TYR A 218 3.27 -9.69 -13.90
CA TYR A 218 3.72 -8.32 -14.19
C TYR A 218 4.56 -8.24 -15.45
N ILE A 219 5.50 -9.16 -15.65
CA ILE A 219 6.31 -9.20 -16.88
C ILE A 219 5.42 -9.47 -18.10
N ALA A 220 4.53 -10.45 -18.03
CA ALA A 220 3.67 -10.83 -19.15
C ALA A 220 2.70 -9.71 -19.54
N ILE A 221 1.95 -9.17 -18.59
CA ILE A 221 0.95 -8.12 -18.87
C ILE A 221 1.62 -6.79 -19.18
N GLY A 222 2.72 -6.44 -18.50
CA GLY A 222 3.49 -5.24 -18.79
C GLY A 222 4.06 -5.26 -20.20
N ALA A 223 4.68 -6.38 -20.62
CA ALA A 223 5.21 -6.54 -21.98
C ALA A 223 4.09 -6.51 -23.03
N LEU A 224 3.01 -7.27 -22.84
CA LEU A 224 1.88 -7.28 -23.77
C LEU A 224 1.21 -5.91 -23.89
N GLY A 225 1.05 -5.20 -22.77
CA GLY A 225 0.50 -3.85 -22.73
C GLY A 225 1.34 -2.86 -23.53
N TYR A 226 2.67 -2.87 -23.33
CA TYR A 226 3.57 -2.01 -24.10
C TYR A 226 3.59 -2.37 -25.59
N LEU A 227 3.61 -3.66 -25.93
CA LEU A 227 3.55 -4.12 -27.33
C LEU A 227 2.30 -3.61 -28.06
N ARG A 228 1.15 -3.57 -27.38
CA ARG A 228 -0.13 -3.15 -27.98
C ARG A 228 -0.30 -1.65 -28.08
N PHE A 229 0.05 -0.90 -27.04
CA PHE A 229 -0.25 0.53 -26.93
C PHE A 229 0.95 1.44 -27.21
N GLY A 230 2.19 0.91 -27.15
CA GLY A 230 3.42 1.68 -27.30
C GLY A 230 3.44 2.88 -26.36
N ASP A 231 3.87 4.03 -26.88
CA ASP A 231 3.98 5.28 -26.11
C ASP A 231 2.62 5.90 -25.74
N ASN A 232 1.50 5.38 -26.26
CA ASN A 232 0.15 5.85 -25.91
C ASN A 232 -0.44 5.12 -24.69
N ILE A 233 0.33 4.24 -24.04
CA ILE A 233 -0.09 3.58 -22.82
C ILE A 233 -0.31 4.61 -21.70
N ARG A 234 -1.43 4.51 -21.01
CA ARG A 234 -1.76 5.38 -19.88
C ARG A 234 -1.27 4.74 -18.58
N ALA A 235 -1.27 5.51 -17.49
CA ALA A 235 -0.81 5.05 -16.16
C ALA A 235 -1.50 3.77 -15.65
N SER A 236 -2.70 3.45 -16.14
CA SER A 236 -3.30 2.13 -15.95
C SER A 236 -3.92 1.61 -17.23
N ILE A 237 -3.81 0.30 -17.45
CA ILE A 237 -4.23 -0.35 -18.69
C ILE A 237 -5.74 -0.31 -18.91
N THR A 238 -6.51 -0.20 -17.81
CA THR A 238 -7.97 -0.04 -17.86
C THR A 238 -8.35 1.25 -18.58
N LEU A 239 -7.55 2.32 -18.45
CA LEU A 239 -7.80 3.61 -19.09
C LEU A 239 -7.56 3.59 -20.60
N ASN A 240 -6.91 2.55 -21.13
CA ASN A 240 -6.70 2.34 -22.57
C ASN A 240 -7.79 1.48 -23.22
N LEU A 241 -8.71 0.89 -22.43
CA LEU A 241 -9.75 0.02 -22.97
C LEU A 241 -10.83 0.81 -23.73
N PRO A 242 -11.33 0.28 -24.86
CA PRO A 242 -12.33 0.94 -25.69
C PRO A 242 -13.70 1.00 -24.99
N ASN A 243 -14.56 1.90 -25.45
CA ASN A 243 -15.87 2.16 -24.85
C ASN A 243 -16.93 1.15 -25.28
N CYS A 244 -16.78 -0.09 -24.79
CA CYS A 244 -17.74 -1.17 -24.95
C CYS A 244 -18.30 -1.63 -23.61
N TRP A 245 -19.56 -2.10 -23.56
CA TRP A 245 -20.18 -2.57 -22.32
C TRP A 245 -19.34 -3.60 -21.56
N LEU A 246 -18.70 -4.53 -22.27
CA LEU A 246 -17.82 -5.53 -21.66
C LEU A 246 -16.61 -4.90 -20.94
N TYR A 247 -15.95 -3.92 -21.55
CA TYR A 247 -14.82 -3.23 -20.94
C TYR A 247 -15.24 -2.21 -19.88
N GLN A 248 -16.44 -1.63 -20.00
CA GLN A 248 -17.03 -0.81 -18.94
C GLN A 248 -17.33 -1.67 -17.70
N SER A 249 -17.84 -2.89 -17.88
CA SER A 249 -17.98 -3.85 -16.79
C SER A 249 -16.63 -4.17 -16.15
N VAL A 250 -15.57 -4.39 -16.94
CA VAL A 250 -14.21 -4.58 -16.41
C VAL A 250 -13.75 -3.40 -15.55
N LYS A 251 -13.93 -2.16 -16.01
CA LYS A 251 -13.60 -0.96 -15.22
C LYS A 251 -14.38 -0.92 -13.90
N LEU A 252 -15.68 -1.21 -13.94
CA LEU A 252 -16.54 -1.28 -12.74
C LEU A 252 -16.12 -2.40 -11.78
N LEU A 253 -15.74 -3.58 -12.29
CA LEU A 253 -15.24 -4.69 -11.49
C LEU A 253 -13.96 -4.31 -10.75
N TYR A 254 -13.03 -3.62 -11.43
CA TYR A 254 -11.82 -3.09 -10.78
C TYR A 254 -12.13 -2.02 -9.73
N ILE A 255 -13.08 -1.12 -10.00
CA ILE A 255 -13.52 -0.11 -9.02
C ILE A 255 -14.04 -0.79 -7.75
N VAL A 256 -14.98 -1.73 -7.89
CA VAL A 256 -15.53 -2.47 -6.74
C VAL A 256 -14.44 -3.28 -6.03
N GLY A 257 -13.54 -3.91 -6.80
CA GLY A 257 -12.49 -4.73 -6.22
C GLY A 257 -11.48 -3.92 -5.40
N ILE A 258 -11.04 -2.78 -5.95
CA ILE A 258 -10.12 -1.88 -5.25
C ILE A 258 -10.78 -1.29 -4.01
N LEU A 259 -12.07 -0.93 -4.07
CA LEU A 259 -12.82 -0.50 -2.88
C LEU A 259 -12.77 -1.56 -1.78
N CYS A 260 -13.03 -2.83 -2.10
CA CYS A 260 -12.93 -3.91 -1.10
C CYS A 260 -11.52 -4.05 -0.51
N THR A 261 -10.47 -3.93 -1.34
CA THR A 261 -9.08 -4.01 -0.86
C THR A 261 -8.61 -2.77 -0.11
N TYR A 262 -9.19 -1.60 -0.37
CA TYR A 262 -8.85 -0.33 0.27
C TYR A 262 -8.96 -0.43 1.79
N ALA A 263 -10.06 -1.02 2.29
CA ALA A 263 -10.26 -1.15 3.72
C ALA A 263 -9.29 -2.14 4.39
N LEU A 264 -8.79 -3.14 3.65
CA LEU A 264 -7.70 -4.00 4.14
C LEU A 264 -6.37 -3.25 4.20
N GLN A 265 -6.06 -2.42 3.20
CA GLN A 265 -4.83 -1.64 3.20
C GLN A 265 -4.82 -0.58 4.29
N PHE A 266 -5.95 0.09 4.48
CA PHE A 266 -6.15 1.10 5.51
C PHE A 266 -6.12 0.51 6.93
N TYR A 267 -6.45 -0.77 7.09
CA TYR A 267 -6.44 -1.43 8.39
C TYR A 267 -5.05 -1.41 9.05
N VAL A 268 -3.99 -1.58 8.26
CA VAL A 268 -2.61 -1.64 8.76
C VAL A 268 -2.16 -0.33 9.44
N PRO A 269 -2.22 0.86 8.81
CA PRO A 269 -1.85 2.11 9.46
C PRO A 269 -2.83 2.44 10.60
N ALA A 270 -4.10 2.03 10.51
CA ALA A 270 -5.06 2.24 11.58
C ALA A 270 -4.72 1.44 12.84
N GLU A 271 -4.29 0.19 12.73
CA GLU A 271 -3.83 -0.63 13.87
C GLU A 271 -2.56 -0.06 14.53
N ILE A 272 -1.73 0.67 13.78
CA ILE A 272 -0.51 1.30 14.32
C ILE A 272 -0.85 2.62 15.02
N ILE A 273 -1.60 3.52 14.35
CA ILE A 273 -1.83 4.88 14.84
C ILE A 273 -2.91 4.92 15.92
N VAL A 274 -4.03 4.21 15.72
CA VAL A 274 -5.22 4.37 16.56
C VAL A 274 -4.94 4.01 18.03
N PRO A 275 -4.36 2.84 18.36
CA PRO A 275 -4.06 2.48 19.75
C PRO A 275 -3.08 3.46 20.42
N PHE A 276 -2.12 3.99 19.64
CA PHE A 276 -1.17 4.99 20.11
C PHE A 276 -1.85 6.31 20.49
N THR A 277 -2.86 6.74 19.73
CA THR A 277 -3.67 7.92 20.06
C THR A 277 -4.68 7.67 21.18
N VAL A 278 -5.37 6.52 21.16
CA VAL A 278 -6.43 6.20 22.13
C VAL A 278 -5.86 5.97 23.54
N SER A 279 -4.66 5.40 23.66
CA SER A 279 -3.98 5.20 24.96
C SER A 279 -3.60 6.51 25.68
N ARG A 280 -3.62 7.65 24.97
CA ARG A 280 -3.31 8.97 25.54
C ARG A 280 -4.54 9.72 26.04
N VAL A 281 -5.75 9.21 25.80
CA VAL A 281 -7.01 9.84 26.18
C VAL A 281 -7.78 9.00 27.19
N SER A 282 -8.71 9.61 27.92
CA SER A 282 -9.56 8.87 28.85
C SER A 282 -10.55 7.99 28.11
N GLU A 283 -11.01 6.90 28.75
CA GLU A 283 -11.91 5.90 28.14
C GLU A 283 -13.18 6.50 27.54
N ARG A 284 -13.68 7.61 28.12
CA ARG A 284 -14.87 8.33 27.61
C ARG A 284 -14.67 8.87 26.20
N TRP A 285 -13.44 9.23 25.84
CA TRP A 285 -13.09 9.78 24.52
C TRP A 285 -12.48 8.73 23.57
N ALA A 286 -12.31 7.48 24.01
CA ALA A 286 -11.67 6.44 23.20
C ALA A 286 -12.39 6.20 21.86
N LEU A 287 -13.73 6.05 21.88
CA LEU A 287 -14.53 5.86 20.66
C LEU A 287 -14.52 7.07 19.71
N PRO A 288 -14.82 8.31 20.17
CA PRO A 288 -14.80 9.45 19.26
C PRO A 288 -13.39 9.75 18.72
N VAL A 289 -12.32 9.51 19.49
CA VAL A 289 -10.94 9.65 19.01
C VAL A 289 -10.59 8.59 17.98
N ASP A 290 -10.94 7.31 18.19
CA ASP A 290 -10.76 6.24 17.19
C ASP A 290 -11.40 6.62 15.85
N LEU A 291 -12.66 7.05 15.87
CA LEU A 291 -13.40 7.44 14.67
C LEU A 291 -12.79 8.69 14.02
N SER A 292 -12.42 9.70 14.82
CA SER A 292 -11.83 10.95 14.32
C SER A 292 -10.48 10.72 13.67
N VAL A 293 -9.63 9.88 14.25
CA VAL A 293 -8.31 9.54 13.69
C VAL A 293 -8.47 8.79 12.37
N ARG A 294 -9.42 7.85 12.29
CA ARG A 294 -9.73 7.14 11.03
C ARG A 294 -10.19 8.09 9.94
N LEU A 295 -11.15 8.98 10.23
CA LEU A 295 -11.58 9.99 9.27
C LEU A 295 -10.44 10.92 8.87
N ALA A 296 -9.62 11.37 9.82
CA ALA A 296 -8.48 12.25 9.55
C ALA A 296 -7.48 11.60 8.58
N MET A 297 -7.18 10.31 8.73
CA MET A 297 -6.31 9.58 7.80
C MET A 297 -6.92 9.47 6.39
N VAL A 298 -8.23 9.18 6.27
CA VAL A 298 -8.92 9.13 4.96
C VAL A 298 -8.97 10.51 4.29
N CYS A 299 -9.23 11.56 5.07
CA CYS A 299 -9.18 12.93 4.55
C CYS A 299 -7.77 13.32 4.11
N LEU A 300 -6.73 12.94 4.87
CA LEU A 300 -5.34 13.19 4.50
C LEU A 300 -4.98 12.52 3.17
N THR A 301 -5.33 11.24 2.99
CA THR A 301 -5.02 10.53 1.74
C THR A 301 -5.81 11.09 0.56
N CYS A 302 -7.05 11.52 0.77
CA CYS A 302 -7.84 12.20 -0.27
C CYS A 302 -7.24 13.55 -0.66
N MET A 303 -6.78 14.36 0.31
CA MET A 303 -6.12 15.64 0.03
C MET A 303 -4.82 15.45 -0.77
N LEU A 304 -4.02 14.44 -0.43
CA LEU A 304 -2.81 14.10 -1.19
C LEU A 304 -3.13 13.63 -2.62
N ALA A 305 -4.18 12.82 -2.79
CA ALA A 305 -4.64 12.42 -4.12
C ALA A 305 -5.12 13.60 -4.97
N ILE A 306 -5.80 14.58 -4.37
CA ILE A 306 -6.24 15.82 -5.03
C ILE A 306 -5.05 16.70 -5.44
N LEU A 307 -4.01 16.76 -4.60
CA LEU A 307 -2.80 17.53 -4.87
C LEU A 307 -2.04 16.98 -6.09
N ILE A 308 -1.93 15.65 -6.18
CA ILE A 308 -1.19 14.96 -7.26
C ILE A 308 -2.15 13.99 -7.99
N PRO A 309 -3.01 14.48 -8.91
CA PRO A 309 -3.97 13.65 -9.65
C PRO A 309 -3.31 12.89 -10.81
N ARG A 310 -2.09 12.36 -10.59
CA ARG A 310 -1.30 11.60 -11.57
C ARG A 310 -0.91 10.25 -10.97
N LEU A 311 -1.60 9.20 -11.39
CA LEU A 311 -1.44 7.85 -10.85
C LEU A 311 0.01 7.34 -10.91
N ASP A 312 0.67 7.54 -12.04
CA ASP A 312 2.05 7.15 -12.30
C ASP A 312 3.05 7.84 -11.37
N LEU A 313 2.90 9.15 -11.14
CA LEU A 313 3.74 9.89 -10.21
C LEU A 313 3.54 9.45 -8.76
N VAL A 314 2.29 9.24 -8.34
CA VAL A 314 2.01 8.79 -6.95
C VAL A 314 2.58 7.38 -6.72
N LEU A 315 2.41 6.47 -7.68
CA LEU A 315 3.02 5.13 -7.64
C LEU A 315 4.54 5.20 -7.50
N SER A 316 5.18 5.99 -8.35
CA SER A 316 6.62 6.19 -8.34
C SER A 316 7.12 6.82 -7.03
N LEU A 317 6.45 7.87 -6.54
CA LEU A 317 6.86 8.59 -5.32
C LEU A 317 6.75 7.70 -4.08
N VAL A 318 5.62 7.00 -3.91
CA VAL A 318 5.42 6.08 -2.78
C VAL A 318 6.45 4.95 -2.84
N GLY A 319 6.66 4.36 -4.01
CA GLY A 319 7.60 3.27 -4.19
C GLY A 319 9.07 3.66 -3.98
N SER A 320 9.47 4.82 -4.51
CA SER A 320 10.83 5.33 -4.38
C SER A 320 11.13 5.84 -2.98
N VAL A 321 10.19 6.51 -2.30
CA VAL A 321 10.44 7.06 -0.95
C VAL A 321 10.28 5.97 0.11
N SER A 322 9.08 5.41 0.24
CA SER A 322 8.75 4.64 1.44
C SER A 322 8.95 3.14 1.25
N SER A 323 8.59 2.59 0.09
CA SER A 323 8.80 1.16 -0.18
C SER A 323 10.27 0.81 -0.39
N SER A 324 11.08 1.65 -1.05
CA SER A 324 12.53 1.40 -1.18
C SER A 324 13.22 1.37 0.19
N ALA A 325 12.81 2.24 1.12
CA ALA A 325 13.32 2.27 2.48
C ALA A 325 13.00 0.96 3.21
N LEU A 326 11.75 0.50 3.14
CA LEU A 326 11.30 -0.73 3.81
C LEU A 326 11.82 -2.01 3.16
N ALA A 327 11.93 -2.06 1.83
CA ALA A 327 12.27 -3.27 1.10
C ALA A 327 13.77 -3.46 0.88
N LEU A 328 14.51 -2.39 0.62
CA LEU A 328 15.90 -2.47 0.16
C LEU A 328 16.90 -1.85 1.14
N ILE A 329 16.51 -0.82 1.90
CA ILE A 329 17.46 -0.12 2.77
C ILE A 329 17.46 -0.73 4.18
N ILE A 330 16.30 -0.79 4.83
CA ILE A 330 16.21 -1.17 6.24
C ILE A 330 16.55 -2.64 6.50
N PRO A 331 16.06 -3.65 5.73
CA PRO A 331 16.32 -5.05 6.04
C PRO A 331 17.81 -5.43 5.97
N PRO A 332 18.58 -5.06 4.94
CA PRO A 332 20.02 -5.35 4.90
C PRO A 332 20.81 -4.63 6.00
N LEU A 333 20.42 -3.40 6.34
CA LEU A 333 21.05 -2.68 7.46
C LEU A 333 20.74 -3.35 8.81
N LEU A 334 19.54 -3.89 8.98
CA LEU A 334 19.16 -4.68 10.15
C LEU A 334 19.94 -6.00 10.23
N GLU A 335 20.15 -6.70 9.12
CA GLU A 335 20.95 -7.93 9.05
C GLU A 335 22.40 -7.65 9.48
N ILE A 336 23.03 -6.63 8.88
CA ILE A 336 24.39 -6.20 9.26
C ILE A 336 24.44 -5.80 10.74
N ALA A 337 23.53 -4.94 11.21
CA ALA A 337 23.55 -4.43 12.58
C ALA A 337 23.33 -5.52 13.63
N THR A 338 22.48 -6.52 13.33
CA THR A 338 22.13 -7.59 14.27
C THR A 338 23.24 -8.64 14.33
N TYR A 339 23.79 -9.04 13.18
CA TYR A 339 24.74 -10.15 13.09
C TYR A 339 26.21 -9.70 13.05
N SER A 340 26.51 -8.40 13.06
CA SER A 340 27.90 -7.90 13.07
C SER A 340 28.73 -8.45 14.23
N SER A 341 28.11 -8.76 15.37
CA SER A 341 28.80 -9.32 16.54
C SER A 341 29.16 -10.80 16.39
N GLU A 342 28.55 -11.51 15.43
CA GLU A 342 28.72 -12.95 15.22
C GLU A 342 29.77 -13.29 14.15
N GLY A 343 30.38 -12.27 13.52
CA GLY A 343 31.42 -12.45 12.51
C GLY A 343 30.89 -12.80 11.12
N LEU A 344 30.11 -11.90 10.53
CA LEU A 344 29.54 -12.06 9.18
C LEU A 344 30.61 -12.28 8.10
N CYS A 345 30.30 -13.15 7.14
CA CYS A 345 31.12 -13.30 5.93
C CYS A 345 31.18 -11.96 5.16
N PRO A 346 32.36 -11.56 4.64
CA PRO A 346 32.49 -10.35 3.82
C PRO A 346 31.56 -10.32 2.62
N LEU A 347 31.21 -11.49 2.07
CA LEU A 347 30.26 -11.62 0.96
C LEU A 347 28.84 -11.20 1.36
N THR A 348 28.38 -11.55 2.56
CA THR A 348 27.06 -11.16 3.07
C THR A 348 27.01 -9.64 3.26
N ILE A 349 28.04 -9.06 3.88
CA ILE A 349 28.17 -7.61 4.05
C ILE A 349 28.18 -6.89 2.70
N ALA A 350 28.93 -7.40 1.72
CA ALA A 350 28.99 -6.81 0.38
C ALA A 350 27.64 -6.89 -0.35
N LYS A 351 26.94 -8.03 -0.27
CA LYS A 351 25.58 -8.21 -0.80
C LYS A 351 24.61 -7.21 -0.17
N ASP A 352 24.59 -7.12 1.16
CA ASP A 352 23.67 -6.24 1.91
C ASP A 352 23.96 -4.77 1.64
N ALA A 353 25.23 -4.38 1.62
CA ALA A 353 25.65 -3.03 1.25
C ALA A 353 25.22 -2.69 -0.19
N LEU A 354 25.39 -3.61 -1.15
CA LEU A 354 24.99 -3.39 -2.53
C LEU A 354 23.48 -3.18 -2.66
N ILE A 355 22.66 -4.01 -2.00
CA ILE A 355 21.19 -3.89 -2.00
C ILE A 355 20.78 -2.55 -1.37
N SER A 356 21.38 -2.18 -0.24
CA SER A 356 21.08 -0.93 0.46
C SER A 356 21.46 0.30 -0.37
N ILE A 357 22.64 0.28 -1.02
CA ILE A 357 23.08 1.36 -1.92
C ILE A 357 22.14 1.48 -3.12
N LEU A 358 21.75 0.36 -3.74
CA LEU A 358 20.78 0.38 -4.84
C LEU A 358 19.44 0.99 -4.40
N GLY A 359 18.95 0.58 -3.22
CA GLY A 359 17.75 1.16 -2.61
C GLY A 359 17.88 2.67 -2.38
N PHE A 360 19.02 3.13 -1.86
CA PHE A 360 19.27 4.54 -1.60
C PHE A 360 19.40 5.37 -2.89
N VAL A 361 20.10 4.86 -3.91
CA VAL A 361 20.19 5.52 -5.22
C VAL A 361 18.79 5.62 -5.85
N GLY A 362 18.01 4.54 -5.81
CA GLY A 362 16.64 4.53 -6.30
C GLY A 362 15.70 5.45 -5.51
N PHE A 363 15.90 5.58 -4.20
CA PHE A 363 15.21 6.55 -3.35
C PHE A 363 15.48 7.98 -3.82
N VAL A 364 16.76 8.37 -3.93
CA VAL A 364 17.14 9.73 -4.28
C VAL A 364 16.71 10.07 -5.71
N THR A 365 17.05 9.20 -6.67
CA THR A 365 16.77 9.44 -8.10
C THR A 365 15.27 9.37 -8.41
N GLY A 366 14.54 8.41 -7.82
CA GLY A 366 13.09 8.27 -8.01
C GLY A 366 12.32 9.44 -7.42
N THR A 367 12.69 9.88 -6.21
CA THR A 367 12.08 11.05 -5.57
C THR A 367 12.37 12.32 -6.36
N TYR A 368 13.63 12.52 -6.77
CA TYR A 368 14.02 13.68 -7.58
C TYR A 368 13.21 13.74 -8.88
N GLN A 369 13.16 12.64 -9.63
CA GLN A 369 12.47 12.60 -10.92
C GLN A 369 10.95 12.79 -10.78
N ALA A 370 10.34 12.21 -9.73
CA ALA A 370 8.91 12.38 -9.46
C ALA A 370 8.56 13.84 -9.11
N LEU A 371 9.43 14.53 -8.38
CA LEU A 371 9.26 15.95 -8.05
C LEU A 371 9.53 16.86 -9.26
N ASP A 372 10.54 16.55 -10.07
CA ASP A 372 10.86 17.26 -11.31
C ASP A 372 9.67 17.26 -12.28
N GLU A 373 9.09 16.09 -12.54
CA GLU A 373 7.88 15.97 -13.38
C GLU A 373 6.64 16.64 -12.75
N LEU A 374 6.55 16.69 -11.42
CA LEU A 374 5.45 17.38 -10.75
C LEU A 374 5.54 18.90 -10.97
N ILE A 375 6.73 19.47 -10.82
CA ILE A 375 6.97 20.92 -11.00
C ILE A 375 6.80 21.31 -12.47
N GLU A 376 7.40 20.56 -13.41
CA GLU A 376 7.23 20.81 -14.85
C GLU A 376 5.74 20.77 -15.27
N SER A 377 4.96 19.86 -14.66
CA SER A 377 3.53 19.77 -14.95
C SER A 377 2.74 21.01 -14.45
N GLU A 378 3.17 21.64 -13.36
CA GLU A 378 2.53 22.84 -12.81
C GLU A 378 2.90 24.10 -13.61
N GLU A 379 4.15 24.23 -14.08
CA GLU A 379 4.58 25.34 -14.94
C GLU A 379 3.90 25.30 -16.33
N SER A 380 3.50 24.12 -16.80
CA SER A 380 2.79 23.95 -18.08
C SER A 380 1.33 24.45 -18.07
N LEU A 381 0.77 24.77 -16.89
CA LEU A 381 -0.49 25.51 -16.78
C LEU A 381 -0.18 27.00 -16.95
N PRO A 382 -0.48 27.63 -18.11
CA PRO A 382 -0.24 29.05 -18.23
C PRO A 382 -1.16 29.77 -17.24
N SER A 383 -0.57 30.67 -16.47
CA SER A 383 -1.25 31.72 -15.74
C SER A 383 -2.19 32.50 -16.66
N SER A 384 -3.42 32.00 -16.85
CA SER A 384 -4.53 32.80 -17.35
C SER A 384 -5.00 33.71 -16.21
N ASN A 385 -4.17 34.70 -15.87
CA ASN A 385 -4.51 35.84 -15.03
C ASN A 385 -3.42 36.93 -15.12
N SER A 386 -3.43 37.65 -16.24
CA SER A 386 -3.09 39.07 -16.45
C SER A 386 -3.17 39.28 -17.97
N THR A 387 -4.05 40.09 -18.56
CA THR A 387 -4.40 41.46 -18.22
C THR A 387 -5.74 41.83 -18.87
N ILE A 388 -6.64 42.37 -18.05
CA ILE A 388 -7.77 43.23 -18.42
C ILE A 388 -7.21 44.59 -18.88
N PHE A 389 -7.80 45.16 -19.94
CA PHE A 389 -7.74 46.57 -20.40
C PHE A 389 -6.43 47.16 -20.94
N ASN A 390 -6.37 47.38 -22.26
CA ASN A 390 -6.26 48.70 -22.91
C ASN A 390 -5.93 48.51 -24.40
N GLN A 391 -6.92 48.69 -25.29
CA GLN A 391 -7.08 49.84 -26.20
C GLN A 391 -8.08 49.52 -27.31
#